data_AF-A0A1E4RXR3-F1
#
_entry.id   AF-A0A1E4RXR3-F1
#
_cell.length_a   1.000
_cell.length_b   1.000
_cell.length_c   1.000
_cell.angle_alpha   90.00
_cell.angle_beta   90.00
_cell.angle_gamma   90.00
#
_symmetry.space_group_name_H-M   'P 1'
#
loop_
_entity.id
_entity.type
_entity.pdbx_description
1 polymer ?
#
loop_
_entity_poly.entity_id
_entity_poly.type
_entity_poly.pdbx_seq_one_letter_code
_entity_poly.pdbx_strand_id
1 'polypeptide(L)'
;MDALKNVKILVGITVKVTNPLGEDFIGTVYSYTTQPGVLVLQVPTLSISGNSYNYRVFRTNQIKELTVLSRTVDESSVAQIHPVDPNKLAKIVQRNHDSYNLIKKTQNSEVSKEAQTIFNAVYKTMPNVRWEGNSIVILDEVKVDPPYLVANVKRIHESSDNDDDEGAASLVKKIIDGVWLKLEGERKGG
;
A
#
# COMPACT_ATOMS: atom_id res chain seq x y z
N MET A 1 34.31 9.05 5.10
CA MET A 1 34.17 8.22 6.33
C MET A 1 34.26 9.05 7.63
N ASP A 2 34.67 10.33 7.61
CA ASP A 2 34.81 11.13 8.84
C ASP A 2 33.53 11.82 9.36
N ALA A 3 32.48 11.98 8.54
CA ALA A 3 31.22 12.57 9.00
C ALA A 3 30.49 11.74 10.09
N LEU A 4 30.79 10.44 10.19
CA LEU A 4 30.11 9.51 11.09
C LEU A 4 30.83 9.29 12.44
N LYS A 5 32.10 9.71 12.57
CA LYS A 5 32.87 9.56 13.83
C LYS A 5 32.42 10.50 14.94
N ASN A 6 31.83 11.65 14.59
CA ASN A 6 31.36 12.64 15.55
C ASN A 6 29.91 12.42 16.02
N VAL A 7 29.21 11.42 15.48
CA VAL A 7 27.84 11.11 15.88
C VAL A 7 27.89 10.05 16.99
N LYS A 8 28.16 10.50 18.21
CA LYS A 8 27.73 9.77 19.41
C LYS A 8 26.20 9.94 19.43
N ILE A 9 25.50 9.04 18.74
CA ILE A 9 24.13 9.26 18.27
C ILE A 9 23.16 9.49 19.44
N LEU A 10 22.64 10.71 19.48
CA LEU A 10 21.53 11.12 20.33
C LEU A 10 20.26 10.59 19.66
N VAL A 11 19.82 9.39 20.03
CA VAL A 11 18.46 8.92 19.71
C VAL A 11 17.48 10.03 20.09
N GLY A 12 16.49 10.30 19.24
CA GLY A 12 15.49 11.36 19.46
C GLY A 12 15.79 12.70 18.82
N ILE A 13 16.90 12.86 18.09
CA ILE A 13 17.16 14.08 17.30
C ILE A 13 16.52 14.01 15.92
N THR A 14 16.11 15.17 15.38
CA THR A 14 15.60 15.27 14.01
C THR A 14 16.73 15.51 13.02
N VAL A 15 16.78 14.69 11.96
CA VAL A 15 17.78 14.77 10.89
C VAL A 15 17.10 14.79 9.53
N LYS A 16 17.82 15.34 8.55
CA LYS A 16 17.57 15.17 7.13
C LYS A 16 18.61 14.21 6.56
N VAL A 17 18.17 13.18 5.86
CA VAL A 17 19.02 12.23 5.14
C VAL A 17 18.77 12.37 3.65
N THR A 18 19.82 12.64 2.89
CA THR A 18 19.78 12.67 1.43
C THR A 18 20.39 11.38 0.89
N ASN A 19 19.66 10.69 0.01
CA ASN A 19 20.16 9.46 -0.63
C ASN A 19 21.02 9.77 -1.88
N PRO A 20 21.65 8.77 -2.51
CA PRO A 20 22.50 9.00 -3.68
C PRO A 20 21.72 9.48 -4.91
N LEU A 21 20.41 9.23 -4.95
CA LEU A 21 19.49 9.71 -5.99
C LEU A 21 19.07 11.18 -5.77
N GLY A 22 19.46 11.80 -4.65
CA GLY A 22 19.11 13.19 -4.32
C GLY A 22 17.75 13.35 -3.62
N GLU A 23 17.13 12.25 -3.19
CA GLU A 23 15.88 12.30 -2.42
C GLU A 23 16.17 12.59 -0.94
N ASP A 24 15.39 13.53 -0.38
CA ASP A 24 15.50 13.97 1.01
C ASP A 24 14.45 13.28 1.89
N PHE A 25 14.90 12.78 3.05
CA PHE A 25 14.05 12.16 4.07
C PHE A 25 14.27 12.84 5.41
N ILE A 26 13.21 13.39 5.99
CA ILE A 26 13.23 14.03 7.30
C ILE A 26 12.61 13.08 8.33
N GLY A 27 13.28 12.88 9.46
CA GLY A 27 12.77 12.05 10.54
C GLY A 27 13.59 12.13 11.81
N THR A 28 13.05 11.54 12.87
CA THR A 28 13.72 11.41 14.16
C THR A 28 14.62 10.18 14.14
N VAL A 29 15.87 10.31 14.61
CA VAL A 29 16.78 9.16 14.75
C VAL A 29 16.23 8.21 15.81
N TYR A 30 15.75 7.05 15.38
CA TYR A 30 15.16 6.04 16.23
C TYR A 30 16.22 5.12 16.84
N SER A 31 17.11 4.63 15.99
CA SER A 31 18.22 3.78 16.40
C SER A 31 19.34 3.86 15.39
N TYR A 32 20.53 3.48 15.84
CA TYR A 32 21.68 3.32 14.97
C TYR A 32 22.57 2.20 15.50
N THR A 33 23.13 1.42 14.59
CA THR A 33 24.19 0.46 14.90
C THR A 33 25.40 0.71 14.01
N THR A 34 26.60 0.66 14.62
CA THR A 34 27.89 0.84 13.94
C THR A 34 28.26 -0.35 13.06
N GLN A 35 27.85 -1.56 13.44
CA GLN A 35 28.01 -2.79 12.67
C GLN A 35 26.64 -3.48 12.57
N PRO A 36 26.03 -3.59 11.39
CA PRO A 36 26.60 -3.39 10.04
C PRO A 36 26.55 -1.93 9.50
N GLY A 37 26.32 -0.92 10.33
CA GLY A 37 26.21 0.47 9.86
C GLY A 37 24.81 0.77 9.36
N VAL A 38 23.84 0.83 10.27
CA VAL A 38 22.43 1.04 9.95
C VAL A 38 21.91 2.22 10.75
N LEU A 39 21.22 3.13 10.09
CA LEU A 39 20.46 4.24 10.67
C LEU A 39 18.98 3.99 10.46
N VAL A 40 18.19 4.06 11.53
CA VAL A 40 16.73 3.98 11.46
C VAL A 40 16.13 5.35 11.75
N LEU A 41 15.38 5.89 10.81
CA LEU A 41 14.57 7.08 11.00
C LEU A 41 13.12 6.70 11.30
N GLN A 42 12.57 7.32 12.33
CA GLN A 42 11.14 7.35 12.59
C GLN A 42 10.54 8.57 11.90
N VAL A 43 9.56 8.34 11.03
CA VAL A 43 8.87 9.36 10.24
C VAL A 43 7.40 9.38 10.66
N PRO A 44 6.89 10.46 11.25
CA PRO A 44 5.48 10.53 11.66
C PRO A 44 4.57 10.38 10.44
N THR A 45 3.45 9.68 10.63
CA THR A 45 2.41 9.54 9.61
C THR A 45 1.19 10.37 10.00
N LEU A 46 0.50 10.90 9.00
CA LEU A 46 -0.76 11.61 9.18
C LEU A 46 -1.89 10.58 9.30
N SER A 47 -1.94 9.80 10.38
CA SER A 47 -3.06 8.88 10.63
C SER A 47 -4.05 9.46 11.64
N ILE A 48 -5.33 9.18 11.39
CA ILE A 48 -6.49 9.67 12.17
C ILE A 48 -6.50 9.07 13.59
N SER A 49 -5.78 7.96 13.82
CA SER A 49 -5.79 7.14 15.04
C SER A 49 -4.69 7.48 16.06
N GLY A 50 -3.88 8.52 15.84
CA GLY A 50 -2.79 8.94 16.73
C GLY A 50 -1.39 8.61 16.18
N ASN A 51 -0.36 8.68 17.06
CA ASN A 51 1.09 8.56 16.78
C ASN A 51 1.50 7.25 16.08
N SER A 52 1.16 7.06 14.82
CA SER A 52 1.73 6.02 13.96
C SER A 52 2.93 6.57 13.21
N TYR A 53 3.97 5.76 13.09
CA TYR A 53 5.21 6.14 12.44
C TYR A 53 5.57 5.13 11.36
N ASN A 54 6.10 5.64 10.25
CA ASN A 54 6.84 4.85 9.28
C ASN A 54 8.30 4.80 9.72
N TYR A 55 8.94 3.65 9.56
CA TYR A 55 10.37 3.51 9.81
C TYR A 55 11.12 3.39 8.50
N ARG A 56 12.16 4.20 8.32
CA ARG A 56 13.06 4.14 7.18
C ARG A 56 14.42 3.64 7.65
N VAL A 57 14.89 2.57 7.03
CA VAL A 57 16.16 1.92 7.37
C VAL A 57 17.18 2.26 6.28
N PHE A 58 18.26 2.93 6.67
CA PHE A 58 19.35 3.30 5.77
C PHE A 58 20.61 2.53 6.14
N ARG A 59 21.28 1.95 5.14
CA ARG A 59 22.70 1.61 5.31
C ARG A 59 23.50 2.90 5.28
N THR A 60 24.38 3.07 6.25
CA THR A 60 25.15 4.33 6.42
C THR A 60 26.07 4.62 5.23
N ASN A 61 26.54 3.58 4.53
CA ASN A 61 27.33 3.71 3.30
C ASN A 61 26.51 4.13 2.07
N GLN A 62 25.19 4.11 2.15
CA GLN A 62 24.26 4.58 1.10
C GLN A 62 23.68 5.95 1.44
N ILE A 63 24.17 6.63 2.48
CA ILE A 63 23.78 8.00 2.78
C ILE A 63 24.74 8.94 2.06
N LYS A 64 24.19 9.79 1.19
CA LYS A 64 24.97 10.83 0.48
C LYS A 64 25.28 11.98 1.42
N GLU A 65 24.27 12.44 2.15
CA GLU A 65 24.38 13.56 3.09
C GLU A 65 23.46 13.35 4.29
N LEU A 66 23.91 13.80 5.46
CA LEU A 66 23.12 13.84 6.69
C LEU A 66 23.25 15.22 7.34
N THR A 67 22.13 15.90 7.53
CA THR A 67 22.05 17.22 8.17
C THR A 67 21.28 17.10 9.49
N VAL A 68 21.83 17.61 10.58
CA VAL A 68 21.13 17.68 11.86
C VAL A 68 20.21 18.91 11.87
N LEU A 69 18.90 18.71 12.00
CA LEU A 69 17.91 19.79 11.98
C LEU A 69 17.54 20.25 13.40
N SER A 70 17.47 19.31 14.35
CA SER A 70 17.31 19.63 15.77
C SER A 70 18.30 18.82 16.60
N ARG A 71 18.83 19.43 17.65
CA ARG A 71 19.65 18.75 18.68
C ARG A 71 18.89 18.55 19.99
N THR A 72 17.68 19.09 20.11
CA THR A 72 16.83 18.85 21.27
C THR A 72 16.28 17.44 21.16
N VAL A 73 16.58 16.61 22.17
CA VAL A 73 16.02 15.27 22.29
C VAL A 73 14.64 15.42 22.91
N ASP A 74 13.60 15.11 22.15
CA ASP A 74 12.27 14.91 22.70
C ASP A 74 12.02 13.41 22.84
N GLU A 75 12.30 12.87 24.01
CA GLU A 75 12.09 11.43 24.29
C GLU A 75 10.63 11.01 24.13
N SER A 76 9.67 11.93 24.32
CA SER A 76 8.24 11.65 24.12
C SER A 76 7.87 11.47 22.64
N SER A 77 8.69 12.03 21.75
CA SER A 77 8.51 11.89 20.30
C SER A 77 9.00 10.55 19.75
N VAL A 78 9.83 9.81 20.50
CA VAL A 78 10.37 8.51 20.09
C VAL A 78 9.38 7.42 20.49
N ALA A 79 8.92 6.64 19.52
CA ALA A 79 7.93 5.59 19.77
C ALA A 79 8.49 4.51 20.70
N GLN A 80 7.75 4.21 21.76
CA GLN A 80 8.10 3.16 22.69
C GLN A 80 7.80 1.78 22.08
N ILE A 81 8.74 0.85 22.18
CA ILE A 81 8.50 -0.55 21.80
C ILE A 81 7.73 -1.21 22.94
N HIS A 82 6.45 -1.46 22.72
CA HIS A 82 5.66 -2.26 23.64
C HIS A 82 5.99 -3.75 23.47
N PRO A 83 6.04 -4.53 24.57
CA PRO A 83 6.13 -5.98 24.47
C PRO A 83 5.05 -6.55 23.56
N VAL A 84 5.43 -7.56 22.79
CA VAL A 84 4.49 -8.28 21.93
C VAL A 84 3.51 -9.05 22.83
N ASP A 85 2.22 -8.80 22.68
CA ASP A 85 1.16 -9.55 23.37
C ASP A 85 1.01 -10.94 22.73
N PRO A 86 1.41 -12.03 23.41
CA PRO A 86 1.36 -13.37 22.84
C PRO A 86 -0.06 -13.81 22.48
N ASN A 87 -1.07 -13.29 23.19
CA ASN A 87 -2.47 -13.65 22.96
C ASN A 87 -3.02 -13.10 21.63
N LYS A 88 -2.38 -12.07 21.07
CA LYS A 88 -2.74 -11.51 19.76
C LYS A 88 -2.02 -12.18 18.60
N LEU A 89 -0.93 -12.91 18.86
CA LEU A 89 -0.08 -13.49 17.82
C LEU A 89 -0.85 -14.41 16.87
N ALA A 90 -1.64 -15.36 17.39
CA ALA A 90 -2.40 -16.28 16.57
C ALA A 90 -3.35 -15.56 15.61
N LYS A 91 -4.07 -14.54 16.09
CA LYS A 91 -4.98 -13.72 15.26
C LYS A 91 -4.23 -12.91 14.21
N ILE A 92 -3.06 -12.36 14.54
CA ILE A 92 -2.23 -11.60 13.60
C ILE A 92 -1.68 -12.51 12.51
N VAL A 93 -1.13 -13.68 12.88
CA VAL A 93 -0.61 -14.68 11.95
C VAL A 93 -1.71 -15.15 11.00
N GLN A 94 -2.88 -15.49 11.54
CA GLN A 94 -4.03 -15.90 10.72
C GLN A 94 -4.44 -14.80 9.74
N ARG A 95 -4.59 -13.55 10.21
CA ARG A 95 -4.94 -12.42 9.34
C ARG A 95 -3.90 -12.23 8.21
N ASN A 96 -2.62 -12.29 8.53
CA ASN A 96 -1.55 -12.11 7.55
C ASN A 96 -1.55 -13.25 6.53
N HIS A 97 -1.77 -14.48 6.99
CA HIS A 97 -1.90 -15.65 6.14
C HIS A 97 -3.12 -15.55 5.21
N ASP A 98 -4.29 -15.15 5.74
CA ASP A 98 -5.50 -14.95 4.95
C ASP A 98 -5.32 -13.83 3.92
N SER A 99 -4.66 -12.73 4.31
CA SER A 99 -4.34 -11.61 3.42
C SER A 99 -3.40 -12.06 2.29
N TYR A 100 -2.37 -12.85 2.61
CA TYR A 100 -1.46 -13.40 1.62
C TYR A 100 -2.16 -14.35 0.65
N ASN A 101 -2.98 -15.27 1.16
CA ASN A 101 -3.73 -16.22 0.33
C ASN A 101 -4.75 -15.51 -0.55
N LEU A 102 -5.39 -14.45 -0.03
CA LEU A 102 -6.29 -13.61 -0.81
C LEU A 102 -5.55 -12.96 -1.97
N ILE A 103 -4.41 -12.30 -1.70
CA ILE A 103 -3.58 -11.69 -2.75
C ILE A 103 -3.18 -12.74 -3.78
N LYS A 104 -2.70 -13.91 -3.34
CA LYS A 104 -2.32 -15.01 -4.24
C LYS A 104 -3.47 -15.49 -5.12
N LYS A 105 -4.71 -15.50 -4.61
CA LYS A 105 -5.90 -15.92 -5.34
C LYS A 105 -6.39 -14.85 -6.32
N THR A 106 -6.28 -13.57 -5.97
CA THR A 106 -6.89 -12.47 -6.72
C THR A 106 -5.91 -11.70 -7.61
N GLN A 107 -4.61 -11.88 -7.42
CA GLN A 107 -3.59 -11.17 -8.18
C GLN A 107 -3.36 -11.80 -9.56
N ASN A 108 -3.33 -10.98 -10.60
CA ASN A 108 -2.88 -11.34 -11.94
C ASN A 108 -1.71 -10.42 -12.33
N SER A 109 -0.54 -11.01 -12.60
CA SER A 109 0.68 -10.27 -12.96
C SER A 109 0.74 -9.80 -14.41
N GLU A 110 -0.13 -10.33 -15.27
CA GLU A 110 -0.15 -10.04 -16.71
C GLU A 110 -1.05 -8.85 -17.07
N VAL A 111 -1.78 -8.30 -16.09
CA VAL A 111 -2.72 -7.18 -16.28
C VAL A 111 -2.21 -5.88 -15.67
N SER A 112 -2.81 -4.76 -16.07
CA SER A 112 -2.45 -3.44 -15.55
C SER A 112 -2.87 -3.23 -14.09
N LYS A 113 -2.29 -2.21 -13.43
CA LYS A 113 -2.68 -1.84 -12.06
C LYS A 113 -4.14 -1.42 -11.97
N GLU A 114 -4.64 -0.76 -13.00
CA GLU A 114 -6.04 -0.35 -13.15
C GLU A 114 -6.94 -1.59 -13.23
N ALA A 115 -6.58 -2.58 -14.05
CA ALA A 115 -7.31 -3.84 -14.16
C ALA A 115 -7.39 -4.59 -12.82
N GLN A 116 -6.25 -4.68 -12.11
CA GLN A 116 -6.22 -5.27 -10.77
C GLN A 116 -7.08 -4.48 -9.76
N THR A 117 -7.12 -3.15 -9.88
CA THR A 117 -7.94 -2.29 -9.03
C THR A 117 -9.42 -2.52 -9.27
N ILE A 118 -9.83 -2.64 -10.54
CA ILE A 118 -11.20 -2.98 -10.93
C ILE A 118 -11.58 -4.36 -10.38
N PHE A 119 -10.74 -5.38 -10.58
CA PHE A 119 -10.98 -6.72 -10.02
C PHE A 119 -11.20 -6.67 -8.51
N ASN A 120 -10.33 -5.96 -7.78
CA ASN A 120 -10.42 -5.84 -6.33
C ASN A 120 -11.69 -5.13 -5.87
N ALA A 121 -12.15 -4.12 -6.63
CA ALA A 121 -13.41 -3.42 -6.34
C ALA A 121 -14.62 -4.33 -6.56
N VAL A 122 -14.64 -5.09 -7.66
CA VAL A 122 -15.68 -6.08 -7.95
C VAL A 122 -15.68 -7.18 -6.88
N TYR A 123 -14.52 -7.73 -6.53
CA TYR A 123 -14.37 -8.80 -5.53
C TYR A 123 -14.93 -8.41 -4.15
N LYS A 124 -14.79 -7.14 -3.76
CA LYS A 124 -15.35 -6.63 -2.50
C LYS A 124 -16.88 -6.65 -2.48
N THR A 125 -17.53 -6.47 -3.62
CA THR A 125 -18.99 -6.43 -3.73
C THR A 125 -19.59 -7.79 -4.09
N MET A 126 -18.90 -8.55 -4.96
CA MET A 126 -19.30 -9.83 -5.51
C MET A 126 -18.13 -10.82 -5.40
N PRO A 127 -18.05 -11.61 -4.30
CA PRO A 127 -16.88 -12.46 -4.02
C PRO A 127 -16.65 -13.62 -4.99
N ASN A 128 -17.69 -14.03 -5.74
CA ASN A 128 -17.53 -15.01 -6.82
C ASN A 128 -17.11 -14.31 -8.12
N VAL A 129 -15.85 -13.87 -8.13
CA VAL A 129 -15.17 -13.29 -9.28
C VAL A 129 -13.81 -13.95 -9.45
N ARG A 130 -13.41 -14.17 -10.71
CA ARG A 130 -12.13 -14.81 -11.07
C ARG A 130 -11.56 -14.23 -12.34
N TRP A 131 -10.26 -14.44 -12.53
CA TRP A 131 -9.59 -14.21 -13.79
C TRP A 131 -9.85 -15.38 -14.74
N GLU A 132 -10.16 -15.07 -15.99
CA GLU A 132 -10.14 -15.99 -17.13
C GLU A 132 -9.19 -15.41 -18.18
N GLY A 133 -7.94 -15.86 -18.16
CA GLY A 133 -6.85 -15.14 -18.83
C GLY A 133 -6.76 -13.71 -18.30
N ASN A 134 -6.92 -12.73 -19.20
CA ASN A 134 -6.96 -11.31 -18.87
C ASN A 134 -8.38 -10.75 -18.70
N SER A 135 -9.41 -11.59 -18.79
CA SER A 135 -10.80 -11.14 -18.56
C SER A 135 -11.22 -11.38 -17.12
N ILE A 136 -12.12 -10.53 -16.62
CA ILE A 136 -12.73 -10.71 -15.30
C ILE A 136 -14.08 -11.40 -15.51
N VAL A 137 -14.29 -12.54 -14.86
CA VAL A 137 -15.56 -13.27 -14.89
C VAL A 137 -16.23 -13.18 -13.52
N ILE A 138 -17.45 -12.66 -13.49
CA ILE A 138 -18.25 -12.39 -12.29
C ILE A 138 -19.49 -13.28 -12.33
N LEU A 139 -19.72 -14.04 -11.26
CA LEU A 139 -20.89 -14.91 -11.07
C LEU A 139 -21.15 -15.92 -12.21
N ASP A 140 -20.15 -16.20 -13.07
CA ASP A 140 -20.33 -16.98 -14.31
C ASP A 140 -21.32 -16.37 -15.31
N GLU A 141 -21.85 -15.17 -15.03
CA GLU A 141 -22.89 -14.51 -15.80
C GLU A 141 -22.36 -13.29 -16.56
N VAL A 142 -21.31 -12.64 -16.05
CA VAL A 142 -20.78 -11.39 -16.58
C VAL A 142 -19.28 -11.52 -16.84
N LYS A 143 -18.86 -11.07 -18.02
CA LYS A 143 -17.47 -11.00 -18.44
C LYS A 143 -17.08 -9.56 -18.72
N VAL A 144 -15.91 -9.15 -18.24
CA VAL A 144 -15.31 -7.84 -18.50
C VAL A 144 -13.98 -8.07 -19.19
N ASP A 145 -13.90 -7.68 -20.44
CA ASP A 145 -12.69 -7.80 -21.24
C ASP A 145 -11.83 -6.53 -21.14
N PRO A 146 -10.50 -6.62 -21.38
CA PRO A 146 -9.68 -5.43 -21.62
C PRO A 146 -10.30 -4.54 -22.72
N PRO A 147 -10.21 -3.19 -22.62
CA PRO A 147 -9.51 -2.38 -21.62
C PRO A 147 -10.29 -2.10 -20.32
N TYR A 148 -11.28 -2.94 -19.96
CA TYR A 148 -12.02 -2.86 -18.70
C TYR A 148 -12.84 -1.58 -18.51
N LEU A 149 -13.40 -1.07 -19.61
CA LEU A 149 -14.36 0.03 -19.58
C LEU A 149 -15.77 -0.50 -19.34
N VAL A 150 -16.70 0.40 -18.98
CA VAL A 150 -18.13 0.09 -18.85
C VAL A 150 -18.69 -0.54 -20.13
N ALA A 151 -18.21 -0.10 -21.30
CA ALA A 151 -18.57 -0.64 -22.61
C ALA A 151 -18.06 -2.08 -22.85
N ASN A 152 -17.08 -2.57 -22.08
CA ASN A 152 -16.51 -3.91 -22.21
C ASN A 152 -17.18 -4.95 -21.30
N VAL A 153 -18.25 -4.56 -20.58
CA VAL A 153 -19.04 -5.46 -19.74
C VAL A 153 -20.07 -6.19 -20.60
N LYS A 154 -19.99 -7.51 -20.64
CA LYS A 154 -20.87 -8.40 -21.44
C LYS A 154 -21.51 -9.45 -20.54
N ARG A 155 -22.75 -9.84 -20.84
CA ARG A 155 -23.34 -11.07 -20.27
C ARG A 155 -22.79 -12.29 -21.02
N ILE A 156 -22.52 -13.37 -20.29
CA ILE A 156 -22.01 -14.64 -20.83
C ILE A 156 -23.17 -15.47 -21.41
N HIS A 157 -24.33 -15.41 -20.77
CA HIS A 157 -25.55 -16.09 -21.24
C HIS A 157 -26.51 -15.09 -21.88
N GLU A 158 -27.01 -15.44 -23.07
CA GLU A 158 -28.09 -14.69 -23.73
C GLU A 158 -29.41 -14.98 -22.99
N SER A 159 -29.92 -14.00 -22.25
CA SER A 159 -31.33 -14.01 -21.82
C SER A 159 -32.16 -13.42 -22.95
N SER A 160 -33.22 -14.13 -23.36
CA SER A 160 -34.16 -13.74 -24.42
C SER A 160 -35.05 -12.54 -24.08
N ASP A 161 -34.90 -11.97 -22.89
CA ASP A 161 -35.76 -10.89 -22.40
C ASP A 161 -34.97 -9.57 -22.34
N ASN A 162 -35.54 -8.55 -22.97
CA ASN A 162 -35.06 -7.17 -23.05
C ASN A 162 -35.23 -6.45 -21.69
N ASP A 163 -34.66 -7.00 -20.62
CA ASP A 163 -34.56 -6.30 -19.32
C ASP A 163 -33.23 -5.53 -19.27
N ASP A 164 -33.26 -4.39 -19.95
CA ASP A 164 -32.31 -3.29 -19.82
C ASP A 164 -32.55 -2.57 -18.49
N ASP A 165 -32.02 -3.07 -17.37
CA ASP A 165 -31.31 -2.26 -16.34
C ASP A 165 -31.12 -2.95 -14.97
N GLU A 166 -31.82 -4.05 -14.68
CA GLU A 166 -31.72 -4.72 -13.37
C GLU A 166 -30.96 -6.04 -13.46
N GLY A 167 -29.76 -6.10 -12.88
CA GLY A 167 -29.00 -7.35 -12.76
C GLY A 167 -27.50 -7.16 -12.49
N ALA A 168 -26.78 -8.28 -12.38
CA ALA A 168 -25.36 -8.32 -12.08
C ALA A 168 -24.52 -7.41 -13.01
N ALA A 169 -24.85 -7.37 -14.31
CA ALA A 169 -24.15 -6.52 -15.29
C ALA A 169 -24.30 -5.02 -14.99
N SER A 170 -25.48 -4.55 -14.57
CA SER A 170 -25.73 -3.14 -14.22
C SER A 170 -24.91 -2.73 -12.98
N LEU A 171 -24.88 -3.60 -11.96
CA LEU A 171 -24.05 -3.37 -10.78
C LEU A 171 -22.55 -3.37 -11.11
N VAL A 172 -22.08 -4.31 -11.94
CA VAL A 172 -20.67 -4.35 -12.39
C VAL A 172 -20.32 -3.07 -13.15
N LYS A 173 -21.18 -2.58 -14.05
CA LYS A 173 -20.99 -1.31 -14.76
C LYS A 173 -20.84 -0.14 -13.78
N LYS A 174 -21.72 -0.02 -12.78
CA LYS A 174 -21.65 1.03 -11.75
C LYS A 174 -20.34 0.97 -10.94
N ILE A 175 -19.88 -0.23 -10.58
CA ILE A 175 -18.62 -0.41 -9.85
C ILE A 175 -17.43 0.04 -10.71
N ILE A 176 -17.37 -0.40 -11.98
CA ILE A 176 -16.29 -0.05 -12.90
C ILE A 176 -16.23 1.46 -13.13
N ASP A 177 -17.38 2.09 -13.36
CA ASP A 177 -17.49 3.52 -13.56
C ASP A 177 -16.97 4.30 -12.33
N GLY A 178 -17.40 3.91 -11.12
CA GLY A 178 -16.92 4.51 -9.87
C GLY A 178 -15.42 4.33 -9.63
N VAL A 179 -14.83 3.20 -10.04
CA VAL A 179 -13.38 2.97 -9.96
C VAL A 179 -12.63 3.89 -10.91
N TRP A 180 -13.09 4.01 -12.16
CA TRP A 180 -12.46 4.91 -13.14
C TRP A 180 -12.54 6.38 -12.70
N LEU A 181 -13.69 6.83 -12.19
CA LEU A 181 -13.84 8.18 -11.66
C LEU A 181 -12.81 8.47 -10.55
N LYS A 182 -12.58 7.50 -9.66
CA LYS A 182 -11.58 7.62 -8.60
C LYS A 182 -10.15 7.68 -9.16
N LEU A 183 -9.79 6.77 -10.08
CA LEU A 183 -8.47 6.72 -10.70
C LEU A 183 -8.15 8.01 -11.48
N GLU A 184 -9.14 8.58 -12.17
CA GLU A 184 -8.98 9.86 -12.86
C GLU A 184 -8.83 11.05 -11.90
N GLY A 185 -9.54 11.04 -10.78
CA GLY A 185 -9.38 12.03 -9.72
C GLY A 185 -7.97 12.04 -9.13
N GLU A 186 -7.41 10.84 -8.87
CA GLU A 186 -6.04 10.67 -8.37
C GLU A 186 -4.99 11.17 -9.38
N ARG A 187 -5.24 11.01 -10.70
CA ARG A 187 -4.32 11.50 -11.75
C ARG A 187 -4.31 13.01 -11.91
N LYS A 188 -5.42 13.69 -11.59
CA LYS A 188 -5.55 15.16 -11.73
C LYS A 188 -5.07 15.93 -10.49
N GLY A 189 -4.97 15.26 -9.34
CA GLY A 189 -4.59 15.86 -8.06
C GLY A 189 -3.15 15.60 -7.60
N GLY A 190 -2.29 15.06 -8.47
CA GLY A 190 -0.87 14.76 -8.20
C GLY A 190 0.09 15.79 -8.75
#